data_AF-A0A6C0DTX9-F1
#
_entry.id   AF-A0A6C0DTX9-F1
#
_cell.length_a   1.000
_cell.length_b   1.000
_cell.length_c   1.000
_cell.angle_alpha   90.00
_cell.angle_beta   90.00
_cell.angle_gamma   90.00
#
_symmetry.space_group_name_H-M   'P 1'
#
loop_
_entity.id
_entity.type
_entity.pdbx_description
1 polymer ?
#
loop_
_entity_poly.entity_id
_entity_poly.type
_entity_poly.pdbx_seq_one_letter_code
_entity_poly.pdbx_strand_id
1 'polypeptide(L)'
;MTSYPYSLLKAAAILLLVDIFWLLTAGIYARKMTENIQGSPVQVRWIGAAVVYLFLAYMLLETTSYKQAFLYGVSIYAVYDFTSYTILDKYDWRLAIADSLWGGVLFVIAHHLLKAF
;
A
#
# COMPACT_ATOMS: atom_id res chain seq x y z
N MET A 1 2.12 26.32 -10.52
CA MET A 1 2.89 25.11 -10.16
C MET A 1 2.74 24.90 -8.67
N THR A 2 2.10 23.81 -8.24
CA THR A 2 2.06 23.46 -6.81
C THR A 2 3.46 23.02 -6.37
N SER A 3 3.83 23.31 -5.12
CA SER A 3 5.15 22.91 -4.61
C SER A 3 5.23 21.39 -4.48
N TYR A 4 6.43 20.82 -4.65
CA TYR A 4 6.64 19.37 -4.53
C TYR A 4 6.14 18.79 -3.18
N PRO A 5 6.39 19.42 -2.02
CA PRO A 5 5.85 18.93 -0.75
C PRO A 5 4.32 18.87 -0.72
N TYR A 6 3.65 19.83 -1.36
CA TYR A 6 2.19 19.82 -1.47
C TYR A 6 1.71 18.62 -2.29
N SER A 7 2.32 18.38 -3.45
CA SER A 7 1.98 17.23 -4.30
C SER A 7 2.20 15.90 -3.59
N LEU A 8 3.27 15.78 -2.81
CA LEU A 8 3.58 14.58 -2.02
C LEU A 8 2.51 14.30 -0.96
N LEU A 9 2.13 15.31 -0.17
CA LEU A 9 1.09 15.15 0.86
C LEU A 9 -0.28 14.87 0.25
N LYS A 10 -0.62 15.52 -0.88
CA LYS A 10 -1.85 15.25 -1.62
C LYS A 10 -1.90 13.81 -2.13
N ALA A 11 -0.80 13.31 -2.70
CA ALA A 11 -0.71 11.92 -3.17
C ALA A 11 -0.83 10.92 -2.00
N ALA A 12 -0.16 11.17 -0.88
CA ALA A 12 -0.26 10.33 0.31
C ALA A 12 -1.70 10.27 0.86
N ALA A 13 -2.39 11.41 0.91
CA ALA A 13 -3.78 11.49 1.35
C ALA A 13 -4.73 10.72 0.40
N ILE A 14 -4.57 10.88 -0.92
CA ILE A 14 -5.38 10.14 -1.91
C ILE A 14 -5.15 8.64 -1.79
N LEU A 15 -3.89 8.20 -1.69
CA LEU A 15 -3.55 6.80 -1.49
C LEU A 15 -4.24 6.25 -0.24
N LEU A 16 -4.09 6.90 0.92
CA LEU A 16 -4.74 6.46 2.15
C LEU A 16 -6.26 6.40 2.01
N LEU A 17 -6.90 7.40 1.40
CA LEU A 17 -8.36 7.43 1.25
C LEU A 17 -8.88 6.27 0.40
N VAL A 18 -8.19 5.93 -0.70
CA VAL A 18 -8.55 4.78 -1.53
C VAL A 18 -8.26 3.47 -0.79
N ASP A 19 -7.14 3.41 -0.09
CA ASP A 19 -6.66 2.21 0.61
C ASP A 19 -7.50 1.85 1.84
N ILE A 20 -8.24 2.79 2.44
CA ILE A 20 -9.22 2.53 3.52
C ILE A 20 -10.16 1.39 3.15
N PHE A 21 -10.60 1.28 1.88
CA PHE A 21 -11.45 0.16 1.44
C PHE A 21 -10.79 -1.19 1.70
N TRP A 22 -9.51 -1.32 1.38
CA TRP A 22 -8.75 -2.56 1.56
C TRP A 22 -8.41 -2.82 3.02
N LEU A 23 -8.00 -1.78 3.75
CA LEU A 23 -7.73 -1.86 5.19
C LEU A 23 -8.97 -2.33 5.99
N LEU A 24 -10.16 -1.90 5.59
CA LEU A 24 -11.43 -2.30 6.22
C LEU A 24 -11.95 -3.66 5.74
N THR A 25 -11.33 -4.28 4.74
CA THR A 25 -11.73 -5.59 4.20
C THR A 25 -10.60 -6.61 4.40
N ALA A 26 -9.67 -6.71 3.45
CA ALA A 26 -8.52 -7.60 3.52
C ALA A 26 -7.60 -7.30 4.71
N GLY A 27 -7.53 -6.04 5.16
CA GLY A 27 -6.77 -5.65 6.35
C GLY A 27 -7.25 -6.33 7.64
N ILE A 28 -8.53 -6.72 7.74
CA ILE A 28 -9.03 -7.51 8.87
C ILE A 28 -8.42 -8.92 8.85
N TYR A 29 -8.32 -9.52 7.67
CA TYR A 29 -7.67 -10.82 7.48
C TYR A 29 -6.17 -10.73 7.78
N ALA A 30 -5.49 -9.72 7.21
CA ALA A 30 -4.08 -9.46 7.46
C ALA A 30 -3.79 -9.28 8.95
N ARG A 31 -4.61 -8.49 9.67
CA ARG A 31 -4.48 -8.30 11.12
C ARG A 31 -4.58 -9.62 11.87
N LYS A 32 -5.60 -10.43 11.61
CA LYS A 32 -5.78 -11.73 12.28
C LYS A 32 -4.59 -12.66 12.00
N MET A 33 -4.10 -12.68 10.75
CA MET A 33 -2.91 -13.42 10.37
C MET A 33 -1.67 -12.94 11.14
N THR A 34 -1.44 -11.63 11.22
CA THR A 34 -0.33 -11.05 11.99
C THR A 34 -0.43 -11.39 13.47
N GLU A 35 -1.63 -11.31 14.08
CA GLU A 35 -1.86 -11.69 15.48
C GLU A 35 -1.55 -13.18 15.72
N ASN A 36 -1.90 -14.05 14.78
CA ASN A 36 -1.56 -15.48 14.82
C ASN A 36 -0.06 -15.77 14.66
N ILE A 37 0.65 -14.95 13.86
CA ILE A 37 2.10 -15.04 13.68
C ILE A 37 2.83 -14.57 14.95
N GLN A 38 2.45 -13.42 15.51
CA GLN A 38 3.16 -12.79 16.63
C GLN A 38 2.71 -13.29 18.02
N GLY A 39 1.58 -14.00 18.12
CA GLY A 39 1.04 -14.52 19.38
C GLY A 39 0.48 -13.46 20.34
N SER A 40 0.24 -12.24 19.85
CA SER A 40 -0.29 -11.10 20.63
C SER A 40 -1.11 -10.16 19.75
N PRO A 41 -1.92 -9.25 20.32
CA PRO A 41 -2.66 -8.26 19.53
C PRO A 41 -1.74 -7.28 18.79
N VAL A 42 -2.10 -6.89 17.56
CA VAL A 42 -1.34 -5.88 16.80
C VAL A 42 -1.40 -4.53 17.51
N GLN A 43 -0.24 -3.96 17.79
CA GLN A 43 -0.09 -2.57 18.22
C GLN A 43 0.42 -1.72 17.04
N VAL A 44 -0.46 -0.89 16.50
CA VAL A 44 -0.13 -0.06 15.33
C VAL A 44 0.86 1.03 15.72
N ARG A 45 2.01 1.06 15.03
CA ARG A 45 2.99 2.14 15.14
C ARG A 45 2.71 3.18 14.07
N TRP A 46 1.95 4.22 14.42
CA TRP A 46 1.47 5.24 13.48
C TRP A 46 2.58 5.96 12.69
N ILE A 47 3.76 6.13 13.27
CA ILE A 47 4.93 6.70 12.57
C ILE A 47 5.32 5.81 11.37
N GLY A 48 5.29 4.48 11.54
CA GLY A 48 5.57 3.54 10.46
C GLY A 48 4.55 3.65 9.33
N ALA A 49 3.26 3.73 9.68
CA ALA A 49 2.19 3.93 8.70
C ALA A 49 2.37 5.23 7.91
N ALA A 50 2.70 6.34 8.59
CA ALA A 50 2.96 7.62 7.93
C ALA A 50 4.14 7.52 6.94
N VAL A 51 5.23 6.86 7.34
CA VAL A 51 6.40 6.65 6.46
C VAL A 51 6.02 5.84 5.23
N VAL A 52 5.24 4.76 5.37
CA VAL A 52 4.76 3.96 4.23
C VAL A 52 4.06 4.84 3.20
N TYR A 53 3.05 5.63 3.60
CA TYR A 53 2.31 6.46 2.65
C TYR A 53 3.15 7.56 2.01
N LEU A 54 4.17 8.09 2.69
CA LEU A 54 5.09 9.06 2.08
C LEU A 54 5.95 8.42 0.97
N PHE A 55 6.43 7.20 1.17
CA PHE A 55 7.18 6.47 0.14
C PHE A 55 6.29 6.00 -1.01
N LEU A 56 5.05 5.56 -0.73
CA LEU A 56 4.09 5.24 -1.77
C LEU A 56 3.75 6.48 -2.61
N ALA A 57 3.54 7.63 -1.97
CA ALA A 57 3.29 8.90 -2.64
C ALA A 57 4.47 9.33 -3.53
N TYR A 58 5.69 9.20 -3.02
CA TYR A 58 6.90 9.44 -3.80
C TYR A 58 6.91 8.59 -5.08
N MET A 59 6.74 7.27 -4.93
CA MET A 59 6.75 6.35 -6.07
C MET A 59 5.61 6.61 -7.05
N LEU A 60 4.43 6.99 -6.57
CA LEU A 60 3.28 7.32 -7.43
C LEU A 60 3.56 8.57 -8.28
N LEU A 61 4.20 9.60 -7.71
CA LEU A 61 4.53 10.83 -8.42
C LEU A 61 5.58 10.63 -9.53
N GLU A 62 6.41 9.59 -9.43
CA GLU A 62 7.37 9.20 -10.47
C GLU A 62 6.71 8.43 -11.64
N THR A 63 5.41 8.13 -11.54
CA THR A 63 4.70 7.40 -12.60
C THR A 63 4.26 8.34 -13.73
N THR A 64 4.48 7.90 -14.97
CA THR A 64 4.13 8.66 -16.18
C THR A 64 2.88 8.11 -16.88
N SER A 65 2.55 6.84 -16.63
CA SER A 65 1.44 6.13 -17.27
C SER A 65 0.70 5.22 -16.30
N TYR A 66 -0.55 4.88 -16.60
CA TYR A 66 -1.34 3.94 -15.80
C TYR A 66 -0.67 2.56 -15.70
N LYS A 67 -0.02 2.10 -16.78
CA LYS A 67 0.74 0.84 -16.76
C LYS A 67 1.90 0.91 -15.77
N GLN A 68 2.65 2.02 -15.77
CA GLN A 68 3.75 2.19 -14.82
C GLN A 68 3.23 2.27 -13.38
N ALA A 69 2.15 3.01 -13.13
CA ALA A 69 1.51 3.09 -11.82
C ALA A 69 1.10 1.70 -11.30
N PHE A 70 0.41 0.92 -12.14
CA PHE A 70 0.04 -0.45 -11.80
C PHE A 70 1.26 -1.31 -11.45
N LEU A 71 2.28 -1.32 -12.31
CA LEU A 71 3.47 -2.14 -12.09
C LEU A 71 4.28 -1.70 -10.87
N TYR A 72 4.35 -0.40 -10.57
CA TYR A 72 5.01 0.11 -9.36
C TYR A 72 4.27 -0.33 -8.11
N GLY A 73 2.95 -0.16 -8.07
CA GLY A 73 2.12 -0.63 -6.96
C GLY A 73 2.26 -2.14 -6.73
N VAL A 74 2.12 -2.95 -7.80
CA VAL A 74 2.32 -4.41 -7.72
C VAL A 74 3.70 -4.76 -7.19
N SER A 75 4.75 -4.11 -7.69
CA SER A 75 6.13 -4.45 -7.31
C SER A 75 6.41 -4.14 -5.84
N ILE A 76 5.95 -2.99 -5.34
CA ILE A 76 6.19 -2.57 -3.95
C ILE A 76 5.51 -3.54 -2.98
N TYR A 77 4.22 -3.81 -3.20
CA TYR A 77 3.45 -4.71 -2.33
C TYR A 77 3.97 -6.14 -2.46
N ALA A 78 4.25 -6.64 -3.67
CA ALA A 78 4.85 -7.96 -3.85
C ALA A 78 6.19 -8.12 -3.13
N VAL A 79 7.08 -7.14 -3.19
CA VAL A 79 8.37 -7.21 -2.47
C VAL A 79 8.12 -7.32 -0.96
N TYR A 80 7.22 -6.52 -0.40
CA TYR A 80 6.89 -6.58 1.03
C TYR A 80 6.25 -7.92 1.43
N ASP A 81 5.20 -8.33 0.72
CA ASP A 81 4.41 -9.51 1.03
C ASP A 81 5.19 -10.81 0.82
N PHE A 82 5.91 -10.95 -0.30
CA PHE A 82 6.67 -12.17 -0.55
C PHE A 82 7.94 -12.25 0.29
N THR A 83 8.52 -11.12 0.71
CA THR A 83 9.57 -11.13 1.75
C THR A 83 8.99 -11.62 3.08
N SER A 84 7.80 -11.12 3.46
CA SER A 84 7.10 -11.56 4.67
C SER A 84 6.75 -13.05 4.61
N TYR A 85 6.23 -13.53 3.48
CA TYR A 85 5.96 -14.94 3.24
C TYR A 85 7.20 -15.82 3.33
N THR A 86 8.35 -15.33 2.85
CA THR A 86 9.61 -16.07 2.91
C THR A 86 10.10 -16.28 4.35
N ILE A 87 9.85 -15.32 5.25
CA ILE A 87 10.42 -15.33 6.61
C ILE A 87 9.41 -15.68 7.72
N LEU A 88 8.10 -15.61 7.44
CA LEU A 88 7.04 -15.85 8.43
C LEU A 88 6.26 -17.12 8.08
N ASP A 89 6.44 -18.17 8.88
CA ASP A 89 5.88 -19.51 8.68
C ASP A 89 4.35 -19.56 8.47
N LYS A 90 3.60 -18.69 9.16
CA LYS A 90 2.12 -18.64 9.11
C LYS A 90 1.58 -17.54 8.20
N TYR A 91 2.40 -16.97 7.32
CA TYR A 91 1.94 -15.97 6.37
C TYR A 91 1.22 -16.64 5.20
N ASP A 92 0.04 -16.15 4.85
CA ASP A 92 -0.76 -16.71 3.76
C ASP A 92 -0.33 -16.12 2.40
N TRP A 93 0.20 -16.97 1.53
CA TRP A 93 0.57 -16.58 0.16
C TRP A 93 -0.61 -16.05 -0.66
N ARG A 94 -1.85 -16.41 -0.32
CA ARG A 94 -3.04 -15.88 -1.00
C ARG A 94 -3.22 -14.40 -0.71
N LEU A 95 -2.96 -13.99 0.54
CA LEU A 95 -2.93 -12.57 0.89
C LEU A 95 -1.80 -11.87 0.15
N ALA A 96 -0.62 -12.47 0.06
CA ALA A 96 0.50 -11.88 -0.67
C ALA A 96 0.14 -11.54 -2.13
N ILE A 97 -0.52 -12.47 -2.84
CA ILE A 97 -1.00 -12.22 -4.22
C ILE A 97 -2.08 -11.14 -4.24
N ALA A 98 -3.06 -11.24 -3.35
CA ALA A 98 -4.18 -10.31 -3.32
C ALA A 98 -3.72 -8.88 -3.02
N ASP A 99 -2.81 -8.70 -2.06
CA ASP A 99 -2.27 -7.39 -1.65
C ASP A 99 -1.34 -6.82 -2.73
N SER A 100 -0.56 -7.68 -3.41
CA SER A 100 0.22 -7.27 -4.59
C SER A 100 -0.67 -6.71 -5.69
N LEU A 101 -1.75 -7.41 -6.05
CA LEU A 101 -2.69 -6.94 -7.07
C LEU A 101 -3.42 -5.68 -6.63
N TRP A 102 -3.81 -5.60 -5.36
CA TRP A 102 -4.41 -4.41 -4.79
C TRP A 102 -3.47 -3.21 -4.85
N GLY A 103 -2.18 -3.36 -4.53
CA GLY A 103 -1.19 -2.30 -4.67
C GLY A 103 -1.16 -1.69 -6.07
N GLY A 104 -1.27 -2.53 -7.11
CA GLY A 104 -1.41 -2.08 -8.49
C GLY A 104 -2.70 -1.29 -8.75
N VAL A 105 -3.84 -1.82 -8.31
CA VAL A 105 -5.15 -1.16 -8.46
C VAL A 105 -5.17 0.18 -7.71
N LEU A 106 -4.68 0.21 -6.48
CA LEU A 106 -4.54 1.39 -5.64
C LEU A 106 -3.75 2.49 -6.37
N PHE A 107 -2.59 2.15 -6.93
CA PHE A 107 -1.77 3.11 -7.66
C PHE A 107 -2.47 3.65 -8.92
N VAL A 108 -3.20 2.82 -9.66
CA VAL A 108 -3.96 3.26 -10.84
C VAL A 108 -5.07 4.23 -10.46
N ILE A 109 -5.84 3.91 -9.41
CA ILE A 109 -6.92 4.77 -8.92
C ILE A 109 -6.35 6.09 -8.40
N ALA A 110 -5.30 6.04 -7.59
CA ALA A 110 -4.67 7.23 -7.04
C ALA A 110 -4.05 8.12 -8.15
N HIS A 111 -3.41 7.52 -9.16
CA HIS A 111 -2.90 8.25 -10.33
C HIS A 111 -4.01 8.96 -11.10
N HIS A 112 -5.16 8.29 -11.26
CA HIS A 112 -6.31 8.89 -11.91
C HIS A 112 -6.85 10.09 -11.12
N LEU A 113 -7.04 9.93 -9.81
CA LEU A 113 -7.56 10.98 -8.93
C LEU A 113 -6.62 12.19 -8.82
N LEU A 114 -5.31 11.97 -8.81
CA LEU A 114 -4.31 13.04 -8.83
C LEU A 114 -4.35 13.92 -10.09
N LYS A 115 -4.85 13.39 -11.21
CA LYS A 115 -5.02 14.16 -12.46
C LYS A 115 -6.38 14.85 -12.54
N ALA A 116 -7.39 14.31 -11.85
CA ALA A 116 -8.75 14.82 -11.89
C ALA A 116 -8.94 16.09 -11.03
N PHE A 117 -8.15 16.26 -9.98
CA PHE A 117 -8.20 17.37 -9.02
C PHE A 117 -6.80 17.88 -8.72
#